data_AF-A0A8X6NDQ5-F1
#
_entry.id   AF-A0A8X6NDQ5-F1
#
_cell.length_a   1.000
_cell.length_b   1.000
_cell.length_c   1.000
_cell.angle_alpha   90.00
_cell.angle_beta   90.00
_cell.angle_gamma   90.00
#
_symmetry.space_group_name_H-M   'P 1'
#
loop_
_entity.id
_entity.type
_entity.pdbx_description
1 polymer ?
#
loop_
_entity_poly.entity_id
_entity_poly.type
_entity_poly.pdbx_seq_one_letter_code
_entity_poly.pdbx_strand_id
1 'polypeptide(L)' 'RTSVIRGQVVGPTGSGIVGVRVGIDPSSKAGSILTQESGW' A
#
# COMPACT_ATOMS: atom_id res chain seq x y z
N ARG A 1 7.96 16.47 -12.33
CA ARG A 1 6.53 16.15 -12.11
C ARG A 1 6.43 15.06 -11.05
N THR A 2 5.42 15.11 -10.19
CA THR A 2 5.17 14.10 -9.16
C THR A 2 3.90 13.34 -9.52
N SER A 3 3.91 12.03 -9.32
CA SER A 3 2.76 11.15 -9.54
C SER A 3 2.36 10.50 -8.21
N VAL A 4 1.08 10.13 -8.09
CA VAL A 4 0.53 9.43 -6.92
C VAL A 4 0.09 8.03 -7.33
N ILE A 5 0.42 7.04 -6.51
CA ILE A 5 -0.07 5.66 -6.65
C ILE A 5 -1.02 5.38 -5.49
N ARG A 6 -2.15 4.75 -5.78
CA ARG A 6 -3.09 4.21 -4.80
C ARG A 6 -3.46 2.80 -5.23
N GLY A 7 -3.46 1.85 -4.28
CA GLY A 7 -3.88 0.48 -4.50
C GLY A 7 -4.52 -0.05 -3.23
N GLN A 8 -5.47 -0.96 -3.38
CA GLN A 8 -6.12 -1.63 -2.26
C GLN A 8 -5.63 -3.07 -2.20
N VAL A 9 -5.21 -3.52 -1.03
CA VAL A 9 -4.85 -4.92 -0.77
C VAL A 9 -6.07 -5.62 -0.22
N VAL A 10 -6.56 -6.61 -0.97
CA VAL A 10 -7.77 -7.37 -0.63
C VAL A 10 -7.47 -8.85 -0.45
N GLY A 11 -8.17 -9.48 0.49
CA GLY A 11 -8.15 -10.93 0.69
C GLY A 11 -9.08 -11.69 -0.26
N PRO A 12 -9.13 -13.03 -0.18
CA PRO A 12 -9.93 -13.87 -1.08
C PRO A 12 -11.44 -13.56 -1.06
N THR A 13 -11.95 -12.98 0.03
CA THR A 13 -13.36 -12.58 0.21
C THR A 13 -13.63 -11.14 -0.26
N GLY A 14 -12.62 -10.42 -0.76
CA GLY A 14 -12.72 -9.02 -1.15
C GLY A 14 -12.60 -8.01 0.00
N SER A 15 -12.43 -8.45 1.25
CA SER A 15 -12.19 -7.55 2.38
C SER A 15 -10.77 -6.98 2.37
N GLY A 16 -10.60 -5.73 2.82
CA GLY A 16 -9.28 -5.11 2.98
C GLY A 16 -8.41 -5.83 4.01
N ILE A 17 -7.10 -5.87 3.77
CA ILE A 17 -6.13 -6.49 4.68
C ILE A 17 -5.39 -5.40 5.47
N VAL A 18 -5.37 -5.51 6.80
CA VAL A 18 -4.67 -4.59 7.71
C VAL A 18 -3.23 -5.04 7.93
N GLY A 19 -2.30 -4.09 8.02
CA GLY A 19 -0.93 -4.37 8.45
C GLY A 19 -0.01 -4.89 7.33
N VAL A 20 -0.40 -4.74 6.07
CA VAL A 20 0.47 -5.04 4.93
C VAL A 20 1.45 -3.90 4.77
N ARG A 21 2.75 -4.20 4.87
CA ARG A 21 3.81 -3.21 4.63
C ARG A 21 4.06 -3.10 3.12
N VAL A 22 3.74 -1.95 2.56
CA VAL A 22 4.06 -1.62 1.17
C VAL A 22 5.28 -0.71 1.17
N GLY A 23 6.39 -1.22 0.64
CA GLY A 23 7.61 -0.47 0.42
C GLY A 23 7.68 0.07 -0.99
N ILE A 24 8.17 1.30 -1.14
CA ILE A 24 8.57 1.87 -2.43
C ILE A 24 10.07 2.14 -2.40
N ASP A 25 10.78 1.61 -3.38
CA ASP A 25 12.14 2.00 -3.69
C ASP A 25 12.28 2.20 -5.21
N PRO A 26 12.32 3.45 -5.71
CA PRO A 26 12.55 3.72 -7.11
C PRO A 26 14.02 4.09 -7.42
N SER A 27 14.98 3.66 -6.58
CA SER A 27 16.41 4.06 -6.46
C SER A 27 16.73 5.10 -5.38
N SER A 28 15.99 5.05 -4.25
CA SER A 28 16.23 5.64 -2.92
C SER A 28 15.30 6.77 -2.46
N LYS A 29 14.26 7.11 -3.23
CA LYS A 29 13.07 7.75 -2.62
C LYS A 29 12.28 6.71 -1.81
N ALA A 30 12.90 6.30 -0.70
CA ALA A 30 12.43 5.26 0.20
C ALA A 30 11.24 5.76 1.01
N GLY A 31 10.21 4.93 1.05
CA GLY A 31 9.03 5.16 1.86
C GLY A 31 8.31 3.84 2.08
N SER A 32 7.61 3.74 3.21
CA SER A 32 6.74 2.61 3.45
C SER A 32 5.46 3.07 4.10
N ILE A 33 4.37 2.36 3.82
CA ILE A 33 3.11 2.52 4.51
C ILE A 33 2.58 1.16 4.97
N LEU A 34 1.76 1.20 6.01
CA LEU A 34 0.99 0.06 6.50
C LEU A 34 -0.47 0.28 6.16
N THR A 35 -1.08 -0.69 5.49
CA THR A 35 -2.50 -0.65 5.18
C THR A 35 -3.34 -0.59 6.46
N GLN A 36 -4.38 0.23 6.42
CA GLN A 36 -5.33 0.39 7.55
C GLN A 36 -6.54 -0.54 7.39
N GLU A 37 -7.57 -0.39 8.23
CA GLU A 37 -8.78 -1.23 8.25
C GLU A 37 -9.45 -1.42 6.88
N SER A 38 -9.37 -0.44 5.98
CA SER A 38 -9.94 -0.50 4.63
C SER A 38 -9.05 -1.18 3.58
N GLY A 39 -7.81 -1.55 3.93
CA GLY A 39 -6.84 -2.19 3.03
C GLY A 39 -6.16 -1.24 2.04
N TRP A 40 -6.35 0.07 2.17
CA TRP A 40 -5.67 1.10 1.39
C TRP A 40 -4.33 1.52 2.00
#